data_AF-A0A4R5L8U4-F1
#
_entry.id   AF-A0A4R5L8U4-F1
#
_cell.length_a   1.000
_cell.length_b   1.000
_cell.length_c   1.000
_cell.angle_alpha   90.00
_cell.angle_beta   90.00
_cell.angle_gamma   90.00
#
_symmetry.space_group_name_H-M   'P 1'
#
loop_
_entity.id
_entity.type
_entity.pdbx_description
1 polymer ?
#
loop_
_entity_poly.entity_id
_entity_poly.type
_entity_poly.pdbx_seq_one_letter_code
_entity_poly.pdbx_strand_id
1 'polypeptide(L)'
;MSSSITITDELVAEIADRMADEGQKVSPMAIWSEVHTGSVVAVAASLRKWREERAPRVQQVVERPGLPETVTDTMRDALDRLWTSAQDEAERAVARRLLSMRERVEDACNERDNALEELQSTVQELDALQVQLDNLTRAYETKPNAGSGLEEDIAGAIERADAAEKRAEELAERVSALEAELERAVAELAAEREAHAAQAAEAEAAAAAAAAEASEQAEPAASTEHDEAERAAQEAAHAEAVAKLEGELEAIRAALQAEQEAHAAQREQVAGAQAERDAAATELQNAQQQLASLSDERTADASEIARLTASLTEAQERADAAQQQATELAELGEYAKPAASSEPAEVAAEAQPAAADPEEVEALKAQLVSETAKHAAAITDARENIKRWSEYANGLKQQLAQANEKAIVGLARSAGEASLSRRLAAELGQVVPEHELLRKESQQQVVVEAVSAHLEQQGYAYDAKTGMVTKLSTENAPA
;
A
#
# COMPACT_ATOMS: atom_id res chain seq x y z
N MET A 1 -66.96 31.96 17.79
CA MET A 1 -67.26 33.39 18.06
C MET A 1 -66.07 33.96 18.81
N SER A 2 -65.00 34.30 18.11
CA SER A 2 -63.79 34.89 18.70
C SER A 2 -63.87 36.39 18.48
N SER A 3 -64.17 37.14 19.53
CA SER A 3 -64.18 38.59 19.47
C SER A 3 -62.76 39.09 19.26
N SER A 4 -62.45 39.57 18.06
CA SER A 4 -61.24 40.36 17.81
C SER A 4 -61.39 41.71 18.51
N ILE A 5 -60.85 41.84 19.72
CA ILE A 5 -60.69 43.13 20.39
C ILE A 5 -59.70 43.93 19.55
N THR A 6 -60.19 44.96 18.87
CA THR A 6 -59.35 45.89 18.11
C THR A 6 -58.65 46.83 19.09
N ILE A 7 -57.32 46.99 18.98
CA ILE A 7 -56.58 48.00 19.73
C ILE A 7 -57.18 49.37 19.35
N THR A 8 -57.74 50.07 20.33
CA THR A 8 -58.14 51.47 20.18
C THR A 8 -57.00 52.37 20.66
N ASP A 9 -56.80 53.50 19.97
CA ASP A 9 -55.79 54.52 20.34
C ASP A 9 -55.98 54.98 21.81
N GLU A 10 -57.24 54.96 22.30
CA GLU A 10 -57.63 55.29 23.67
C GLU A 10 -57.04 54.32 24.71
N LEU A 11 -57.01 53.01 24.43
CA LEU A 11 -56.51 52.01 25.37
C LEU A 11 -54.97 52.07 25.50
N VAL A 12 -54.28 52.41 24.41
CA VAL A 12 -52.83 52.67 24.41
C VAL A 12 -52.51 53.96 25.19
N ALA A 13 -53.33 55.01 25.04
CA ALA A 13 -53.19 56.26 25.78
C ALA A 13 -53.43 56.07 27.28
N GLU A 14 -54.45 55.31 27.69
CA GLU A 14 -54.75 55.03 29.10
C GLU A 14 -53.63 54.26 29.80
N ILE A 15 -53.04 53.26 29.12
CA ILE A 15 -51.91 52.50 29.65
C ILE A 15 -50.63 53.36 29.70
N ALA A 16 -50.40 54.19 28.68
CA ALA A 16 -49.29 55.13 28.66
C ALA A 16 -49.40 56.17 29.79
N ASP A 17 -50.61 56.64 30.09
CA ASP A 17 -50.91 57.56 31.20
C ASP A 17 -50.61 56.90 32.54
N ARG A 18 -51.15 55.69 32.77
CA ARG A 18 -50.87 54.91 33.98
C ARG A 18 -49.37 54.66 34.18
N MET A 19 -48.67 54.22 33.14
CA MET A 19 -47.23 53.97 33.21
C MET A 19 -46.42 55.25 33.47
N ALA A 20 -46.84 56.39 32.91
CA ALA A 20 -46.21 57.68 33.16
C ALA A 20 -46.44 58.15 34.61
N ASP A 21 -47.64 57.97 35.15
CA ASP A 21 -47.99 58.32 36.53
C ASP A 21 -47.25 57.44 37.55
N GLU A 22 -46.98 56.17 37.19
CA GLU A 22 -46.16 55.24 37.98
C GLU A 22 -44.64 55.48 37.85
N GLY A 23 -44.21 56.45 37.03
CA GLY A 23 -42.80 56.76 36.79
C GLY A 23 -42.05 55.72 35.96
N GLN A 24 -42.75 54.82 35.28
CA GLN A 24 -42.16 53.81 34.41
C GLN A 24 -41.85 54.38 33.01
N LYS A 25 -40.84 53.80 32.34
CA LYS A 25 -40.49 54.21 30.97
C LYS A 25 -41.56 53.73 29.99
N VAL A 26 -42.31 54.68 29.44
CA VAL A 26 -43.33 54.46 28.41
C VAL A 26 -42.66 54.08 27.07
N SER A 27 -42.59 52.78 26.77
CA SER A 27 -42.01 52.21 25.55
C SER A 27 -43.07 51.40 24.79
N PRO A 28 -43.07 51.37 23.44
CA PRO A 28 -44.01 50.56 22.66
C PRO A 28 -44.04 49.09 23.09
N MET A 29 -42.87 48.54 23.47
CA MET A 29 -42.74 47.15 23.90
C MET A 29 -43.35 46.93 25.30
N ALA A 30 -43.24 47.92 26.18
CA ALA A 30 -43.76 47.85 27.54
C ALA A 30 -45.30 47.95 27.56
N ILE A 31 -45.88 48.77 26.69
CA ILE A 31 -47.33 48.80 26.51
C ILE A 31 -47.83 47.54 25.83
N TRP A 32 -47.10 47.02 24.83
CA TRP A 32 -47.47 45.77 24.17
C TRP A 32 -47.47 44.59 25.14
N SER A 33 -46.54 44.56 26.11
CA SER A 33 -46.51 43.55 27.18
C SER A 33 -47.61 43.69 28.23
N GLU A 34 -48.45 44.73 28.20
CA GLU A 34 -49.65 44.78 29.04
C GLU A 34 -50.91 44.47 28.23
N VAL A 35 -50.97 44.91 26.97
CA VAL A 35 -52.13 44.74 26.08
C VAL A 35 -52.19 43.34 25.46
N HIS A 36 -51.03 42.69 25.21
CA HIS A 36 -50.85 41.35 24.62
C HIS A 36 -51.68 41.03 23.36
N THR A 37 -52.19 42.06 22.69
CA THR A 37 -53.09 41.93 21.53
C THR A 37 -52.73 42.99 20.51
N GLY A 38 -52.72 42.60 19.22
CA GLY A 38 -52.37 43.43 18.05
C GLY A 38 -50.87 43.67 17.80
N SER A 39 -50.55 44.42 16.73
CA SER A 39 -49.18 44.62 16.24
C SER A 39 -48.44 45.71 17.02
N VAL A 40 -47.18 45.46 17.39
CA VAL A 40 -46.27 46.43 18.05
C VAL A 40 -46.16 47.72 17.25
N VAL A 41 -46.28 47.65 15.93
CA VAL A 41 -46.23 48.82 15.03
C VAL A 41 -47.46 49.73 15.23
N ALA A 42 -48.63 49.16 15.47
CA ALA A 42 -49.84 49.93 15.75
C ALA A 42 -49.73 50.63 17.12
N VAL A 43 -49.27 49.91 18.15
CA VAL A 43 -49.00 50.49 19.49
C VAL A 43 -47.97 51.62 19.39
N ALA A 44 -46.91 51.45 18.60
CA ALA A 44 -45.91 52.49 18.39
C ALA A 44 -46.49 53.74 17.70
N ALA A 45 -47.42 53.57 16.76
CA ALA A 45 -48.10 54.68 16.09
C ALA A 45 -49.04 55.44 17.04
N SER A 46 -49.88 54.72 17.81
CA SER A 46 -50.79 55.32 18.80
C SER A 46 -50.02 56.04 19.92
N LEU A 47 -48.91 55.45 20.38
CA LEU A 47 -48.02 56.04 21.39
C LEU A 47 -47.25 57.27 20.87
N ARG A 48 -47.04 57.37 19.55
CA ARG A 48 -46.48 58.59 18.94
C ARG A 48 -47.51 59.73 18.99
N LYS A 49 -48.77 59.47 18.64
CA LYS A 49 -49.86 60.46 18.75
C LYS A 49 -50.06 60.95 20.19
N TRP A 50 -50.10 60.03 21.14
CA TRP A 50 -50.19 60.36 22.57
C TRP A 50 -49.02 61.24 23.04
N ARG A 51 -47.78 60.97 22.59
CA ARG A 51 -46.61 61.81 22.88
C ARG A 51 -46.72 63.20 22.25
N GLU A 52 -47.23 63.30 21.02
CA GLU A 52 -47.46 64.57 20.33
C GLU A 52 -48.54 65.42 21.01
N GLU A 53 -49.58 64.80 21.57
CA GLU A 53 -50.65 65.49 22.32
C GLU A 53 -50.19 65.97 23.71
N ARG A 54 -49.26 65.25 24.35
CA ARG A 54 -48.68 65.61 25.66
C ARG A 54 -47.42 66.48 25.57
N ALA A 55 -46.80 66.61 24.40
CA ALA A 55 -45.66 67.49 24.23
C ALA A 55 -46.11 68.95 24.49
N PRO A 56 -45.60 69.61 25.55
CA PRO A 56 -45.96 71.00 25.79
C PRO A 56 -45.46 71.83 24.62
N ARG A 57 -46.38 72.43 23.84
CA ARG A 57 -46.04 73.48 22.86
C ARG A 57 -45.56 74.72 23.62
N VAL A 58 -44.31 74.68 24.06
CA VAL A 58 -43.61 75.84 24.62
C VAL A 58 -43.22 76.73 23.45
N GLN A 59 -44.07 77.70 23.12
CA GLN A 59 -43.63 78.89 22.41
C GLN A 59 -42.70 79.68 23.34
N GLN A 60 -41.40 79.41 23.30
CA GLN A 60 -40.38 80.29 23.87
C GLN A 60 -39.72 81.07 22.73
N VAL A 61 -40.31 82.21 22.40
CA VAL A 61 -39.59 83.31 21.76
C VAL A 61 -38.69 83.90 22.85
N VAL A 62 -37.45 83.42 22.92
CA VAL A 62 -36.37 84.09 23.65
C VAL A 62 -35.44 84.66 22.58
N GLU A 63 -35.58 85.96 22.32
CA GLU A 63 -34.61 86.72 21.52
C GLU A 63 -33.24 86.67 22.22
N ARG A 64 -32.38 85.75 21.77
CA ARG A 64 -30.95 85.80 22.11
C ARG A 64 -30.30 86.90 21.26
N PRO A 65 -29.47 87.78 21.87
CA PRO A 65 -28.66 88.72 21.08
C PRO A 65 -27.74 87.92 20.15
N GLY A 66 -27.82 88.21 18.85
CA GLY A 66 -27.04 87.52 17.83
C GLY A 66 -25.55 87.59 18.14
N LEU A 67 -24.90 86.42 18.15
CA LEU A 67 -23.44 86.33 18.17
C LEU A 67 -22.89 87.08 16.95
N PRO A 68 -21.78 87.82 17.05
CA PRO A 68 -21.14 88.48 15.91
C PRO A 68 -20.85 87.48 14.79
N GLU A 69 -21.16 87.83 13.53
CA GLU A 69 -21.01 86.93 12.35
C GLU A 69 -19.62 86.29 12.25
N THR A 70 -18.57 87.01 12.66
CA THR A 70 -17.19 86.48 12.69
C THR A 70 -17.02 85.29 13.62
N VAL A 71 -17.76 85.25 14.74
CA VAL A 71 -17.74 84.13 15.69
C VAL A 71 -18.54 82.95 15.12
N THR A 72 -19.64 83.19 14.42
CA THR A 72 -20.42 82.11 13.81
C THR A 72 -19.68 81.46 12.64
N ASP A 73 -18.97 82.23 11.82
CA ASP A 73 -18.20 81.68 10.70
C ASP A 73 -16.98 80.88 11.18
N THR A 74 -16.26 81.38 12.18
CA THR A 74 -15.16 80.62 12.79
C THR A 74 -15.64 79.34 13.49
N MET A 75 -16.82 79.36 14.12
CA MET A 75 -17.42 78.16 14.69
C MET A 75 -17.88 77.16 13.61
N ARG A 76 -18.44 77.64 12.49
CA ARG A 76 -18.83 76.78 11.35
C ARG A 76 -17.62 76.13 10.71
N ASP A 77 -16.56 76.90 10.42
CA ASP A 77 -15.29 76.38 9.91
C ASP A 77 -14.66 75.36 10.86
N ALA A 78 -14.72 75.60 12.18
CA ALA A 78 -14.22 74.66 13.18
C ALA A 78 -15.04 73.38 13.23
N LEU A 79 -16.38 73.47 13.10
CA LEU A 79 -17.27 72.31 13.02
C LEU A 79 -17.04 71.51 11.75
N ASP A 80 -16.88 72.17 10.59
CA ASP A 80 -16.59 71.49 9.32
C ASP A 80 -15.25 70.76 9.39
N ARG A 81 -14.20 71.39 9.93
CA ARG A 81 -12.91 70.73 10.14
C ARG A 81 -12.99 69.56 11.12
N LEU A 82 -13.74 69.70 12.21
CA LEU A 82 -13.94 68.63 13.17
C LEU A 82 -14.75 67.49 12.56
N TRP A 83 -15.77 67.80 11.77
CA TRP A 83 -16.59 66.83 11.06
C TRP A 83 -15.78 66.06 10.02
N THR A 84 -15.05 66.75 9.13
CA THR A 84 -14.16 66.09 8.17
C THR A 84 -13.09 65.26 8.88
N SER A 85 -12.49 65.77 9.96
CA SER A 85 -11.52 64.99 10.74
C SER A 85 -12.14 63.76 11.40
N ALA A 86 -13.38 63.84 11.89
CA ALA A 86 -14.10 62.73 12.49
C ALA A 86 -14.50 61.69 11.43
N GLN A 87 -14.94 62.15 10.26
CA GLN A 87 -15.22 61.29 9.11
C GLN A 87 -13.96 60.58 8.61
N ASP A 88 -12.86 61.31 8.41
CA ASP A 88 -11.59 60.73 7.98
C ASP A 88 -11.06 59.71 9.00
N GLU A 89 -11.20 59.97 10.31
CA GLU A 89 -10.80 59.02 11.35
C GLU A 89 -11.72 57.78 11.37
N ALA A 90 -13.03 57.96 11.16
CA ALA A 90 -13.97 56.85 11.05
C ALA A 90 -13.68 55.98 9.81
N GLU A 91 -13.43 56.58 8.65
CA GLU A 91 -13.03 55.90 7.42
C GLU A 91 -11.70 55.15 7.62
N ARG A 92 -10.72 55.78 8.26
CA ARG A 92 -9.44 55.12 8.63
C ARG A 92 -9.64 53.96 9.61
N ALA A 93 -10.53 54.10 10.60
CA ALA A 93 -10.83 53.03 11.55
C ALA A 93 -11.52 51.84 10.87
N VAL A 94 -12.48 52.08 9.97
CA VAL A 94 -13.13 51.03 9.17
C VAL A 94 -12.13 50.37 8.24
N ALA A 95 -11.29 51.13 7.53
CA ALA A 95 -10.26 50.59 6.66
C ALA A 95 -9.26 49.70 7.42
N ARG A 96 -8.79 50.13 8.60
CA ARG A 96 -7.93 49.31 9.47
C ARG A 96 -8.62 48.01 9.90
N ARG A 97 -9.92 48.07 10.24
CA ARG A 97 -10.69 46.89 10.64
C ARG A 97 -10.91 45.92 9.48
N LEU A 98 -11.22 46.42 8.28
CA LEU A 98 -11.36 45.60 7.07
C LEU A 98 -10.04 44.94 6.67
N LEU A 99 -8.91 45.64 6.77
CA LEU A 99 -7.59 45.06 6.51
C LEU A 99 -7.25 43.94 7.50
N SER A 100 -7.40 44.20 8.81
CA SER A 100 -7.18 43.18 9.85
C SER A 100 -8.09 41.97 9.66
N MET A 101 -9.32 42.19 9.21
CA MET A 101 -10.27 41.12 8.93
C MET A 101 -9.89 40.30 7.71
N ARG A 102 -9.45 40.96 6.63
CA ARG A 102 -8.95 40.30 5.43
C ARG A 102 -7.74 39.42 5.73
N GLU A 103 -6.80 39.93 6.52
CA GLU A 103 -5.63 39.19 6.99
C GLU A 103 -6.05 37.93 7.76
N ARG A 104 -7.01 38.04 8.70
CA ARG A 104 -7.53 36.87 9.44
C ARG A 104 -8.21 35.83 8.55
N VAL A 105 -8.91 36.26 7.49
CA VAL A 105 -9.53 35.33 6.52
C VAL A 105 -8.46 34.65 5.67
N GLU A 106 -7.46 35.39 5.22
CA GLU A 106 -6.32 34.85 4.46
C GLU A 106 -5.52 33.83 5.29
N ASP A 107 -5.22 34.16 6.55
CA ASP A 107 -4.58 33.24 7.49
C ASP A 107 -5.40 31.96 7.69
N ALA A 108 -6.72 32.08 7.89
CA ALA A 108 -7.60 30.91 8.05
C ALA A 108 -7.68 30.06 6.77
N CYS A 109 -7.67 30.68 5.58
CA CYS A 109 -7.60 29.95 4.32
C CYS A 109 -6.27 29.21 4.16
N ASN A 110 -5.15 29.84 4.51
CA ASN A 110 -3.83 29.22 4.47
C ASN A 110 -3.74 28.04 5.46
N GLU A 111 -4.26 28.18 6.68
CA GLU A 111 -4.35 27.08 7.66
C GLU A 111 -5.15 25.89 7.11
N ARG A 112 -6.30 26.16 6.48
CA ARG A 112 -7.14 25.11 5.86
C ARG A 112 -6.40 24.39 4.73
N ASP A 113 -5.74 25.13 3.85
CA ASP A 113 -5.06 24.57 2.68
C ASP A 113 -3.85 23.71 3.12
N ASN A 114 -3.08 24.16 4.12
CA ASN A 114 -2.03 23.34 4.73
C ASN A 114 -2.58 22.05 5.36
N ALA A 115 -3.68 22.13 6.11
CA ALA A 115 -4.31 20.94 6.71
C ALA A 115 -4.84 19.96 5.64
N LEU A 116 -5.31 20.47 4.49
CA LEU A 116 -5.72 19.64 3.36
C LEU A 116 -4.52 18.94 2.69
N GLU A 117 -3.38 19.62 2.55
CA GLU A 117 -2.15 19.01 2.02
C GLU A 117 -1.64 17.90 2.94
N GLU A 118 -1.61 18.12 4.26
CA GLU A 118 -1.24 17.11 5.25
C GLU A 118 -2.19 15.90 5.22
N LEU A 119 -3.50 16.13 5.11
CA LEU A 119 -4.50 15.06 4.97
C LEU A 119 -4.32 14.28 3.66
N GLN A 120 -4.02 14.95 2.55
CA GLN A 120 -3.73 14.27 1.28
C GLN A 120 -2.46 13.42 1.36
N SER A 121 -1.43 13.88 2.06
CA SER A 121 -0.19 13.11 2.28
C SER A 121 -0.46 11.84 3.08
N THR A 122 -1.11 11.97 4.23
CA THR A 122 -1.43 10.82 5.12
C THR A 122 -2.34 9.80 4.45
N VAL A 123 -3.27 10.22 3.59
CA VAL A 123 -4.09 9.29 2.79
C VAL A 123 -3.24 8.54 1.77
N GLN A 124 -2.28 9.19 1.11
CA GLN A 124 -1.36 8.52 0.18
C GLN A 124 -0.44 7.52 0.89
N GLU A 125 0.03 7.86 2.09
CA GLU A 125 0.82 6.97 2.95
C GLU A 125 0.01 5.74 3.37
N LEU A 126 -1.25 5.93 3.80
CA LEU A 126 -2.15 4.82 4.14
C LEU A 126 -2.42 3.90 2.94
N ASP A 127 -2.66 4.46 1.75
CA ASP A 127 -2.84 3.68 0.52
C ASP A 127 -1.57 2.86 0.18
N ALA A 128 -0.38 3.44 0.38
CA ALA A 128 0.88 2.74 0.16
C ALA A 128 1.09 1.59 1.18
N LEU A 129 0.82 1.83 2.46
CA LEU A 129 0.86 0.80 3.51
C LEU A 129 -0.15 -0.32 3.24
N GLN A 130 -1.35 0.01 2.75
CA GLN A 130 -2.34 -0.99 2.39
C GLN A 130 -1.87 -1.91 1.26
N VAL A 131 -1.23 -1.37 0.21
CA VAL A 131 -0.64 -2.17 -0.86
C VAL A 131 0.50 -3.06 -0.32
N GLN A 132 1.33 -2.54 0.59
CA GLN A 132 2.39 -3.34 1.23
C GLN A 132 1.82 -4.49 2.08
N LEU A 133 0.76 -4.23 2.84
CA LEU A 133 0.07 -5.23 3.66
C LEU A 133 -0.55 -6.32 2.78
N ASP A 134 -1.21 -5.95 1.67
CA ASP A 134 -1.77 -6.92 0.71
C ASP A 134 -0.68 -7.81 0.08
N ASN A 135 0.47 -7.22 -0.27
CA ASN A 135 1.61 -7.95 -0.82
C ASN A 135 2.21 -8.93 0.19
N LEU A 136 2.43 -8.50 1.44
CA LEU A 136 2.95 -9.36 2.50
C LEU A 136 1.95 -10.44 2.90
N THR A 137 0.65 -10.14 2.89
CA THR A 137 -0.41 -11.13 3.16
C THR A 137 -0.42 -12.21 2.09
N ARG A 138 -0.34 -11.84 0.80
CA ARG A 138 -0.21 -12.83 -0.28
C ARG A 138 1.06 -13.67 -0.16
N ALA A 139 2.20 -13.03 0.13
CA ALA A 139 3.45 -13.75 0.35
C ALA A 139 3.31 -14.75 1.52
N TYR A 140 2.70 -14.32 2.63
CA TYR A 140 2.40 -15.17 3.77
C TYR A 140 1.48 -16.33 3.41
N GLU A 141 0.42 -16.13 2.62
CA GLU A 141 -0.49 -17.20 2.20
C GLU A 141 0.19 -18.26 1.29
N THR A 142 1.22 -17.87 0.54
CA THR A 142 1.96 -18.82 -0.33
C THR A 142 2.97 -19.68 0.44
N LYS A 143 3.55 -19.18 1.53
CA LYS A 143 4.56 -19.88 2.34
C LYS A 143 4.08 -21.19 3.02
N PRO A 144 2.88 -21.30 3.62
CA PRO A 144 2.42 -22.55 4.23
C PRO A 144 2.20 -23.66 3.22
N ASN A 145 1.81 -23.33 1.97
CA ASN A 145 1.70 -24.32 0.89
C ASN A 145 3.08 -24.91 0.51
N ALA A 146 4.13 -24.08 0.52
CA ALA A 146 5.50 -24.56 0.35
C ALA A 146 5.94 -25.41 1.56
N GLY A 147 5.58 -25.00 2.77
CA GLY A 147 5.81 -25.75 4.00
C GLY A 147 5.22 -27.16 3.94
N SER A 148 3.94 -27.30 3.58
CA SER A 148 3.28 -28.61 3.44
C SER A 148 3.96 -29.53 2.42
N GLY A 149 4.45 -28.96 1.31
CA GLY A 149 5.21 -29.72 0.32
C GLY A 149 6.52 -30.27 0.90
N LEU A 150 7.25 -29.44 1.65
CA LEU A 150 8.48 -29.89 2.34
C LEU A 150 8.19 -30.94 3.42
N GLU A 151 7.04 -30.88 4.12
CA GLU A 151 6.68 -31.93 5.09
C GLU A 151 6.45 -33.27 4.40
N GLU A 152 5.76 -33.27 3.26
CA GLU A 152 5.52 -34.47 2.45
C GLU A 152 6.83 -35.03 1.89
N ASP A 153 7.73 -34.18 1.39
CA ASP A 153 9.05 -34.57 0.90
C ASP A 153 9.92 -35.19 2.01
N ILE A 154 9.92 -34.60 3.20
CA ILE A 154 10.63 -35.14 4.38
C ILE A 154 10.04 -36.50 4.77
N ALA A 155 8.72 -36.63 4.83
CA ALA A 155 8.06 -37.90 5.16
C ALA A 155 8.42 -39.00 4.16
N GLY A 156 8.31 -38.71 2.86
CA GLY A 156 8.70 -39.66 1.81
C GLY A 156 10.20 -39.96 1.77
N ALA A 157 11.05 -39.01 2.19
CA ALA A 157 12.49 -39.25 2.31
C ALA A 157 12.85 -40.12 3.52
N ILE A 158 12.12 -40.00 4.64
CA ILE A 158 12.27 -40.87 5.82
C ILE A 158 11.82 -42.30 5.47
N GLU A 159 10.66 -42.48 4.83
CA GLU A 159 10.20 -43.82 4.44
C GLU A 159 11.19 -44.53 3.50
N ARG A 160 11.81 -43.79 2.58
CA ARG A 160 12.88 -44.31 1.71
C ARG A 160 14.14 -44.68 2.50
N ALA A 161 14.51 -43.90 3.51
CA ALA A 161 15.64 -44.20 4.39
C ALA A 161 15.39 -45.48 5.20
N ASP A 162 14.22 -45.61 5.83
CA ASP A 162 13.81 -46.81 6.59
C ASP A 162 13.80 -48.07 5.71
N ALA A 163 13.37 -47.94 4.45
CA ALA A 163 13.39 -49.05 3.50
C ALA A 163 14.81 -49.46 3.10
N ALA A 164 15.72 -48.50 2.94
CA ALA A 164 17.13 -48.76 2.63
C ALA A 164 17.87 -49.36 3.83
N GLU A 165 17.58 -48.90 5.06
CA GLU A 165 18.14 -49.46 6.29
C GLU A 165 17.80 -50.95 6.44
N LYS A 166 16.53 -51.32 6.22
CA LYS A 166 16.11 -52.74 6.21
C LYS A 166 16.85 -53.57 5.16
N ARG A 167 17.06 -53.05 3.95
CA ARG A 167 17.83 -53.76 2.91
C ARG A 167 19.30 -53.93 3.30
N ALA A 168 19.89 -52.93 3.94
CA ALA A 168 21.27 -53.02 4.42
C ALA A 168 21.40 -54.07 5.55
N GLU A 169 20.41 -54.16 6.46
CA GLU A 169 20.34 -55.21 7.47
C GLU A 169 20.23 -56.60 6.84
N GLU A 170 19.31 -56.79 5.87
CA GLU A 170 19.16 -58.05 5.13
C GLU A 170 20.43 -58.47 4.38
N LEU A 171 21.14 -57.51 3.76
CA LEU A 171 22.41 -57.77 3.08
C LEU A 171 23.51 -58.14 4.08
N ALA A 172 23.60 -57.47 5.22
CA ALA A 172 24.57 -57.78 6.27
C ALA A 172 24.36 -59.19 6.86
N GLU A 173 23.10 -59.59 7.07
CA GLU A 173 22.76 -60.96 7.49
C GLU A 173 23.20 -62.00 6.45
N ARG A 174 23.00 -61.73 5.15
CA ARG A 174 23.45 -62.61 4.06
C ARG A 174 24.96 -62.72 3.98
N VAL A 175 25.70 -61.62 4.16
CA VAL A 175 27.18 -61.65 4.22
C VAL A 175 27.63 -62.55 5.37
N SER A 176 27.06 -62.39 6.56
CA SER A 176 27.42 -63.22 7.72
C SER A 176 27.12 -64.71 7.49
N ALA A 177 25.99 -65.04 6.83
CA ALA A 177 25.65 -66.42 6.51
C ALA A 177 26.64 -67.05 5.51
N LEU A 178 26.97 -66.34 4.43
CA LEU A 178 27.91 -66.81 3.41
C LEU A 178 29.36 -66.88 3.93
N GLU A 179 29.78 -65.97 4.82
CA GLU A 179 31.10 -66.06 5.48
C GLU A 179 31.21 -67.34 6.29
N ALA A 180 30.16 -67.69 7.05
CA ALA A 180 30.11 -68.94 7.80
C ALA A 180 30.07 -70.18 6.88
N GLU A 181 29.42 -70.11 5.72
CA GLU A 181 29.44 -71.19 4.72
C GLU A 181 30.81 -71.35 4.06
N LEU A 182 31.47 -70.24 3.70
CA LEU A 182 32.84 -70.23 3.18
C LEU A 182 33.81 -70.84 4.20
N GLU A 183 33.75 -70.41 5.46
CA GLU A 183 34.60 -70.95 6.53
C GLU A 183 34.43 -72.46 6.68
N ARG A 184 33.17 -72.97 6.60
CA ARG A 184 32.90 -74.41 6.62
C ARG A 184 33.49 -75.13 5.40
N ALA A 185 33.27 -74.61 4.19
CA ALA A 185 33.77 -75.22 2.96
C ALA A 185 35.31 -75.27 2.91
N VAL A 186 35.98 -74.22 3.39
CA VAL A 186 37.45 -74.17 3.50
C VAL A 186 37.96 -75.17 4.55
N ALA A 187 37.26 -75.29 5.69
CA ALA A 187 37.59 -76.27 6.72
C ALA A 187 37.40 -77.72 6.24
N GLU A 188 36.32 -78.00 5.49
CA GLU A 188 36.08 -79.30 4.86
C GLU A 188 37.18 -79.66 3.85
N LEU A 189 37.54 -78.73 2.95
CA LEU A 189 38.63 -78.93 1.99
C LEU A 189 39.98 -79.19 2.70
N ALA A 190 40.25 -78.49 3.81
CA ALA A 190 41.46 -78.71 4.60
C ALA A 190 41.46 -80.10 5.27
N ALA A 191 40.33 -80.52 5.83
CA ALA A 191 40.17 -81.84 6.45
C ALA A 191 40.27 -82.97 5.40
N GLU A 192 39.70 -82.79 4.21
CA GLU A 192 39.83 -83.72 3.08
C GLU A 192 41.29 -83.86 2.66
N ARG A 193 42.02 -82.75 2.48
CA ARG A 193 43.46 -82.78 2.17
C ARG A 193 44.28 -83.48 3.26
N GLU A 194 43.97 -83.25 4.54
CA GLU A 194 44.65 -83.92 5.64
C GLU A 194 44.36 -85.43 5.67
N ALA A 195 43.10 -85.83 5.48
CA ALA A 195 42.70 -87.22 5.37
C ALA A 195 43.35 -87.91 4.16
N HIS A 196 43.43 -87.23 3.01
CA HIS A 196 44.11 -87.73 1.83
C HIS A 196 45.62 -87.84 2.02
N ALA A 197 46.27 -86.87 2.67
CA ALA A 197 47.68 -86.97 3.01
C ALA A 197 47.97 -88.15 3.94
N ALA A 198 47.10 -88.40 4.93
CA ALA A 198 47.20 -89.56 5.80
C ALA A 198 47.03 -90.88 5.04
N GLN A 199 46.04 -91.00 4.16
CA GLN A 199 45.82 -92.17 3.31
C GLN A 199 46.99 -92.42 2.36
N ALA A 200 47.56 -91.37 1.76
CA ALA A 200 48.74 -91.48 0.91
C ALA A 200 49.96 -91.99 1.69
N ALA A 201 50.18 -91.48 2.90
CA ALA A 201 51.26 -91.95 3.78
C ALA A 201 51.05 -93.42 4.22
N GLU A 202 49.81 -93.83 4.51
CA GLU A 202 49.47 -95.24 4.81
C GLU A 202 49.68 -96.15 3.59
N ALA A 203 49.26 -95.71 2.40
CA ALA A 203 49.46 -96.44 1.14
C ALA A 203 50.95 -96.56 0.79
N GLU A 204 51.74 -95.51 0.99
CA GLU A 204 53.19 -95.54 0.79
C GLU A 204 53.89 -96.46 1.81
N ALA A 205 53.47 -96.42 3.08
CA ALA A 205 53.96 -97.35 4.11
C ALA A 205 53.58 -98.82 3.80
N ALA A 206 52.37 -99.07 3.32
CA ALA A 206 51.92 -100.38 2.88
C ALA A 206 52.64 -100.86 1.62
N ALA A 207 52.89 -99.97 0.65
CA ALA A 207 53.68 -100.26 -0.54
C ALA A 207 55.15 -100.55 -0.19
N ALA A 208 55.73 -99.82 0.77
CA ALA A 208 57.08 -100.08 1.27
C ALA A 208 57.17 -101.43 2.02
N ALA A 209 56.15 -101.79 2.81
CA ALA A 209 56.04 -103.09 3.46
C ALA A 209 55.85 -104.23 2.43
N ALA A 210 54.99 -104.04 1.44
CA ALA A 210 54.77 -104.99 0.35
C ALA A 210 56.01 -105.13 -0.54
N ALA A 211 56.76 -104.06 -0.82
CA ALA A 211 58.03 -104.11 -1.54
C ALA A 211 59.12 -104.86 -0.75
N ALA A 212 59.08 -104.83 0.58
CA ALA A 212 59.95 -105.65 1.42
C ALA A 212 59.57 -107.15 1.40
N GLU A 213 58.30 -107.48 1.18
CA GLU A 213 57.81 -108.87 1.05
C GLU A 213 57.85 -109.40 -0.40
N ALA A 214 57.74 -108.53 -1.42
CA ALA A 214 57.56 -108.87 -2.83
C ALA A 214 58.84 -108.77 -3.67
N SER A 215 59.97 -109.24 -3.14
CA SER A 215 61.20 -109.47 -3.91
C SER A 215 61.08 -110.64 -4.92
N GLU A 216 59.88 -111.08 -5.34
CA GLU A 216 59.78 -112.19 -6.32
C GLU A 216 58.76 -112.07 -7.47
N GLN A 217 57.66 -111.29 -7.43
CA GLN A 217 56.75 -111.20 -8.59
C GLN A 217 56.10 -109.82 -8.71
N ALA A 218 56.32 -109.17 -9.85
CA ALA A 218 55.85 -107.82 -10.17
C ALA A 218 54.68 -107.85 -11.17
N GLU A 219 53.54 -107.25 -10.78
CA GLU A 219 52.58 -106.44 -11.55
C GLU A 219 51.22 -106.32 -10.78
N PRO A 220 50.38 -105.28 -10.99
CA PRO A 220 50.67 -103.92 -11.46
C PRO A 220 50.02 -102.79 -10.60
N ALA A 221 50.58 -101.58 -10.72
CA ALA A 221 50.21 -100.33 -10.03
C ALA A 221 49.07 -99.53 -10.71
N ALA A 222 48.16 -100.18 -11.42
CA ALA A 222 47.14 -99.49 -12.23
C ALA A 222 45.93 -98.97 -11.44
N SER A 223 45.70 -99.45 -10.20
CA SER A 223 44.57 -98.99 -9.37
C SER A 223 44.84 -97.64 -8.70
N THR A 224 46.09 -97.33 -8.38
CA THR A 224 46.46 -96.09 -7.67
C THR A 224 46.34 -94.83 -8.53
N GLU A 225 46.61 -94.92 -9.84
CA GLU A 225 46.48 -93.77 -10.74
C GLU A 225 45.01 -93.34 -10.96
N HIS A 226 44.08 -94.30 -10.94
CA HIS A 226 42.65 -93.99 -11.07
C HIS A 226 42.11 -93.29 -9.81
N ASP A 227 42.52 -93.76 -8.63
CA ASP A 227 42.12 -93.15 -7.35
C ASP A 227 42.74 -91.75 -7.17
N GLU A 228 43.95 -91.51 -7.67
CA GLU A 228 44.57 -90.17 -7.68
C GLU A 228 43.85 -89.19 -8.61
N ALA A 229 43.39 -89.66 -9.77
CA ALA A 229 42.64 -88.83 -10.71
C ALA A 229 41.25 -88.45 -10.16
N GLU A 230 40.54 -89.37 -9.48
CA GLU A 230 39.27 -89.05 -8.80
C GLU A 230 39.48 -88.05 -7.64
N ARG A 231 40.56 -88.19 -6.86
CA ARG A 231 40.91 -87.22 -5.79
C ARG A 231 41.18 -85.83 -6.35
N ALA A 232 42.01 -85.72 -7.38
CA ALA A 232 42.30 -84.43 -8.01
C ALA A 232 41.02 -83.77 -8.58
N ALA A 233 40.08 -84.56 -9.08
CA ALA A 233 38.79 -84.05 -9.56
C ALA A 233 37.89 -83.55 -8.41
N GLN A 234 37.87 -84.24 -7.27
CA GLN A 234 37.12 -83.81 -6.08
C GLN A 234 37.71 -82.53 -5.47
N GLU A 235 39.03 -82.47 -5.27
CA GLU A 235 39.70 -81.26 -4.77
C GLU A 235 39.50 -80.05 -5.70
N ALA A 236 39.53 -80.27 -7.03
CA ALA A 236 39.24 -79.22 -8.00
C ALA A 236 37.78 -78.74 -7.92
N ALA A 237 36.81 -79.65 -7.73
CA ALA A 237 35.41 -79.29 -7.58
C ALA A 237 35.15 -78.51 -6.28
N HIS A 238 35.77 -78.91 -5.16
CA HIS A 238 35.68 -78.16 -3.90
C HIS A 238 36.37 -76.79 -3.99
N ALA A 239 37.53 -76.69 -4.65
CA ALA A 239 38.19 -75.41 -4.89
C ALA A 239 37.35 -74.47 -5.77
N GLU A 240 36.65 -75.00 -6.78
CA GLU A 240 35.72 -74.22 -7.61
C GLU A 240 34.50 -73.73 -6.79
N ALA A 241 33.99 -74.56 -5.87
CA ALA A 241 32.90 -74.17 -4.98
C ALA A 241 33.32 -73.05 -4.02
N VAL A 242 34.52 -73.13 -3.43
CA VAL A 242 35.09 -72.05 -2.60
C VAL A 242 35.23 -70.76 -3.41
N ALA A 243 35.82 -70.82 -4.61
CA ALA A 243 35.98 -69.64 -5.47
C ALA A 243 34.64 -68.99 -5.86
N LYS A 244 33.57 -69.79 -6.05
CA LYS A 244 32.21 -69.27 -6.27
C LYS A 244 31.67 -68.53 -5.05
N LEU A 245 31.80 -69.11 -3.86
CA LEU A 245 31.37 -68.48 -2.60
C LEU A 245 32.15 -67.19 -2.31
N GLU A 246 33.46 -67.15 -2.58
CA GLU A 246 34.28 -65.93 -2.46
C GLU A 246 33.76 -64.83 -3.40
N GLY A 247 33.47 -65.16 -4.66
CA GLY A 247 32.92 -64.21 -5.62
C GLY A 247 31.53 -63.69 -5.24
N GLU A 248 30.66 -64.55 -4.72
CA GLU A 248 29.34 -64.14 -4.20
C GLU A 248 29.47 -63.24 -2.96
N LEU A 249 30.40 -63.55 -2.05
CA LEU A 249 30.69 -62.71 -0.88
C LEU A 249 31.20 -61.32 -1.27
N GLU A 250 32.15 -61.24 -2.20
CA GLU A 250 32.65 -59.96 -2.70
C GLU A 250 31.53 -59.14 -3.35
N ALA A 251 30.67 -59.79 -4.16
CA ALA A 251 29.54 -59.12 -4.79
C ALA A 251 28.53 -58.56 -3.77
N ILE A 252 28.21 -59.32 -2.72
CA ILE A 252 27.26 -58.86 -1.68
C ILE A 252 27.90 -57.79 -0.78
N ARG A 253 29.20 -57.88 -0.46
CA ARG A 253 29.91 -56.82 0.27
C ARG A 253 29.91 -55.51 -0.52
N ALA A 254 30.14 -55.58 -1.84
CA ALA A 254 30.05 -54.41 -2.71
C ALA A 254 28.62 -53.82 -2.73
N ALA A 255 27.59 -54.67 -2.79
CA ALA A 255 26.19 -54.23 -2.73
C ALA A 255 25.86 -53.57 -1.37
N LEU A 256 26.33 -54.14 -0.26
CA LEU A 256 26.15 -53.57 1.08
C LEU A 256 26.81 -52.20 1.20
N GLN A 257 28.05 -52.05 0.71
CA GLN A 257 28.73 -50.76 0.72
C GLN A 257 27.97 -49.72 -0.12
N ALA A 258 27.50 -50.09 -1.31
CA ALA A 258 26.71 -49.20 -2.15
C ALA A 258 25.39 -48.76 -1.48
N GLU A 259 24.70 -49.68 -0.77
CA GLU A 259 23.48 -49.33 -0.02
C GLU A 259 23.79 -48.42 1.18
N GLN A 260 24.91 -48.63 1.88
CA GLN A 260 25.35 -47.75 2.98
C GLN A 260 25.67 -46.33 2.48
N GLU A 261 26.37 -46.20 1.35
CA GLU A 261 26.64 -44.92 0.71
C GLU A 261 25.34 -44.23 0.24
N ALA A 262 24.41 -44.97 -0.36
CA ALA A 262 23.10 -44.46 -0.75
C ALA A 262 22.29 -43.98 0.47
N HIS A 263 22.35 -44.70 1.59
CA HIS A 263 21.68 -44.31 2.83
C HIS A 263 22.30 -43.06 3.46
N ALA A 264 23.64 -42.93 3.42
CA ALA A 264 24.31 -41.71 3.87
C ALA A 264 23.87 -40.48 3.05
N ALA A 265 23.81 -40.62 1.72
CA ALA A 265 23.31 -39.57 0.83
C ALA A 265 21.83 -39.21 1.11
N GLN A 266 20.99 -40.21 1.39
CA GLN A 266 19.58 -40.01 1.73
C GLN A 266 19.41 -39.28 3.08
N ARG A 267 20.22 -39.61 4.10
CA ARG A 267 20.23 -38.88 5.38
C ARG A 267 20.64 -37.41 5.21
N GLU A 268 21.61 -37.14 4.35
CA GLU A 268 22.01 -35.77 4.02
C GLU A 268 20.87 -34.99 3.34
N GLN A 269 20.13 -35.62 2.42
CA GLN A 269 18.94 -35.02 1.80
C GLN A 269 17.85 -34.69 2.83
N VAL A 270 17.55 -35.61 3.76
CA VAL A 270 16.57 -35.37 4.84
C VAL A 270 17.02 -34.22 5.72
N ALA A 271 18.29 -34.17 6.11
CA ALA A 271 18.85 -33.07 6.91
C ALA A 271 18.77 -31.72 6.17
N GLY A 272 19.04 -31.71 4.86
CA GLY A 272 18.88 -30.53 4.02
C GLY A 272 17.43 -30.03 3.97
N ALA A 273 16.47 -30.93 3.69
CA ALA A 273 15.06 -30.60 3.66
C ALA A 273 14.53 -30.10 5.03
N GLN A 274 15.01 -30.68 6.13
CA GLN A 274 14.70 -30.20 7.48
C GLN A 274 15.24 -28.79 7.73
N ALA A 275 16.48 -28.51 7.34
CA ALA A 275 17.05 -27.17 7.46
C ALA A 275 16.29 -26.13 6.61
N GLU A 276 15.84 -26.50 5.41
CA GLU A 276 14.98 -25.66 4.56
C GLU A 276 13.61 -25.40 5.19
N ARG A 277 13.00 -26.43 5.79
CA ARG A 277 11.74 -26.29 6.54
C ARG A 277 11.90 -25.33 7.72
N ASP A 278 12.96 -25.48 8.51
CA ASP A 278 13.23 -24.62 9.67
C ASP A 278 13.49 -23.17 9.23
N ALA A 279 14.25 -22.97 8.14
CA ALA A 279 14.43 -21.67 7.54
C ALA A 279 13.10 -21.05 7.10
N ALA A 280 12.25 -21.80 6.38
CA ALA A 280 10.93 -21.36 5.96
C ALA A 280 10.02 -21.01 7.15
N ALA A 281 10.10 -21.75 8.26
CA ALA A 281 9.36 -21.45 9.48
C ALA A 281 9.80 -20.13 10.13
N THR A 282 11.11 -19.86 10.18
CA THR A 282 11.63 -18.57 10.68
C THR A 282 11.24 -17.40 9.77
N GLU A 283 11.27 -17.57 8.44
CA GLU A 283 10.79 -16.57 7.50
C GLU A 283 9.29 -16.27 7.68
N LEU A 284 8.48 -17.31 7.91
CA LEU A 284 7.05 -17.16 8.17
C LEU A 284 6.78 -16.39 9.46
N GLN A 285 7.54 -16.67 10.53
CA GLN A 285 7.45 -15.90 11.78
C GLN A 285 7.84 -14.43 11.58
N ASN A 286 8.91 -14.16 10.82
CA ASN A 286 9.33 -12.79 10.52
C ASN A 286 8.27 -12.04 9.70
N ALA A 287 7.65 -12.70 8.71
CA ALA A 287 6.56 -12.11 7.92
C ALA A 287 5.32 -11.80 8.80
N GLN A 288 4.98 -12.66 9.76
CA GLN A 288 3.91 -12.39 10.72
C GLN A 288 4.20 -11.16 11.59
N GLN A 289 5.44 -11.00 12.07
CA GLN A 289 5.85 -9.83 12.84
C GLN A 289 5.78 -8.54 12.01
N GLN A 290 6.21 -8.60 10.74
CA GLN A 290 6.10 -7.46 9.81
C GLN A 290 4.63 -7.08 9.56
N LEU A 291 3.76 -8.06 9.31
CA LEU A 291 2.32 -7.81 9.14
C LEU A 291 1.69 -7.17 10.39
N ALA A 292 2.08 -7.62 11.59
CA ALA A 292 1.62 -6.99 12.83
C ALA A 292 2.09 -5.52 12.91
N SER A 293 3.36 -5.24 12.63
CA SER A 293 3.89 -3.87 12.69
C SER A 293 3.24 -2.91 11.69
N LEU A 294 3.00 -3.33 10.43
CA LEU A 294 2.32 -2.50 9.43
C LEU A 294 0.84 -2.32 9.74
N SER A 295 0.20 -3.32 10.35
CA SER A 295 -1.17 -3.18 10.84
C SER A 295 -1.25 -2.13 11.95
N ASP A 296 -0.30 -2.13 12.89
CA ASP A 296 -0.23 -1.14 13.97
C ASP A 296 0.01 0.27 13.40
N GLU A 297 0.96 0.42 12.46
CA GLU A 297 1.23 1.69 11.76
C GLU A 297 -0.02 2.21 11.03
N ARG A 298 -0.71 1.36 10.27
CA ARG A 298 -1.98 1.73 9.63
C ARG A 298 -3.03 2.21 10.62
N THR A 299 -3.12 1.60 11.80
CA THR A 299 -4.08 2.06 12.82
C THR A 299 -3.68 3.41 13.41
N ALA A 300 -2.39 3.68 13.55
CA ALA A 300 -1.87 4.99 13.96
C ALA A 300 -2.20 6.06 12.89
N ASP A 301 -1.93 5.80 11.61
CA ASP A 301 -2.21 6.73 10.52
C ASP A 301 -3.71 7.00 10.38
N ALA A 302 -4.55 5.97 10.52
CA ALA A 302 -6.01 6.15 10.53
C ALA A 302 -6.47 7.06 11.68
N SER A 303 -5.82 6.98 12.85
CA SER A 303 -6.09 7.89 13.97
C SER A 303 -5.61 9.31 13.70
N GLU A 304 -4.50 9.48 12.98
CA GLU A 304 -3.99 10.78 12.55
C GLU A 304 -4.90 11.42 11.51
N ILE A 305 -5.38 10.67 10.52
CA ILE A 305 -6.37 11.15 9.54
C ILE A 305 -7.64 11.63 10.26
N ALA A 306 -8.13 10.88 11.25
CA ALA A 306 -9.29 11.28 12.05
C ALA A 306 -9.03 12.60 12.80
N ARG A 307 -7.83 12.77 13.37
CA ARG A 307 -7.40 14.00 14.05
C ARG A 307 -7.30 15.19 13.08
N LEU A 308 -6.63 15.02 11.94
CA LEU A 308 -6.48 16.06 10.92
C LEU A 308 -7.83 16.45 10.32
N THR A 309 -8.72 15.48 10.09
CA THR A 309 -10.09 15.75 9.64
C THR A 309 -10.85 16.61 10.64
N ALA A 310 -10.74 16.30 11.94
CA ALA A 310 -11.35 17.12 12.99
C ALA A 310 -10.75 18.54 13.03
N SER A 311 -9.43 18.67 12.93
CA SER A 311 -8.76 19.98 12.89
C SER A 311 -9.17 20.81 11.67
N LEU A 312 -9.31 20.17 10.50
CA LEU A 312 -9.79 20.80 9.29
C LEU A 312 -11.24 21.31 9.46
N THR A 313 -12.13 20.52 10.06
CA THR A 313 -13.50 20.97 10.34
C THR A 313 -13.52 22.16 11.30
N GLU A 314 -12.69 22.17 12.35
CA GLU A 314 -12.58 23.31 13.27
C GLU A 314 -12.00 24.55 12.59
N ALA A 315 -11.00 24.40 11.72
CA ALA A 315 -10.43 25.50 10.93
C ALA A 315 -11.48 26.08 9.96
N GLN A 316 -12.27 25.22 9.34
CA GLN A 316 -13.35 25.64 8.45
C GLN A 316 -14.47 26.38 9.21
N GLU A 317 -14.88 25.90 10.37
CA GLU A 317 -15.84 26.61 11.23
C GLU A 317 -15.31 27.99 11.67
N ARG A 318 -14.01 28.10 11.99
CA ARG A 318 -13.36 29.39 12.30
C ARG A 318 -13.35 30.34 11.10
N ALA A 319 -13.07 29.83 9.90
CA ALA A 319 -13.11 30.61 8.67
C ALA A 319 -14.52 31.12 8.37
N ASP A 320 -15.53 30.25 8.49
CA ASP A 320 -16.95 30.59 8.27
C ASP A 320 -17.44 31.63 9.30
N ALA A 321 -17.08 31.47 10.57
CA ALA A 321 -17.41 32.44 11.61
C ALA A 321 -16.72 33.80 11.41
N ALA A 322 -15.45 33.80 10.97
CA ALA A 322 -14.76 35.03 10.59
C ALA A 322 -15.45 35.70 9.40
N GLN A 323 -15.86 34.93 8.38
CA GLN A 323 -16.58 35.46 7.23
C GLN A 323 -17.94 36.06 7.62
N GLN A 324 -18.70 35.42 8.50
CA GLN A 324 -19.97 35.95 9.02
C GLN A 324 -19.79 37.28 9.76
N GLN A 325 -18.74 37.39 10.59
CA GLN A 325 -18.41 38.65 11.25
C GLN A 325 -18.04 39.75 10.23
N ALA A 326 -17.44 39.39 9.10
CA ALA A 326 -17.09 40.34 8.04
C ALA A 326 -18.34 40.88 7.37
N THR A 327 -19.29 39.99 7.06
CA THR A 327 -20.57 40.37 6.47
C THR A 327 -21.39 41.23 7.42
N GLU A 328 -21.49 40.87 8.71
CA GLU A 328 -22.20 41.68 9.71
C GLU A 328 -21.61 43.09 9.86
N LEU A 329 -20.28 43.22 9.82
CA LEU A 329 -19.62 44.52 9.90
C LEU A 329 -19.76 45.34 8.61
N ALA A 330 -19.78 44.68 7.45
CA ALA A 330 -20.06 45.35 6.18
C ALA A 330 -21.50 45.89 6.14
N GLU A 331 -22.47 45.09 6.58
CA GLU A 331 -23.88 45.52 6.72
C GLU A 331 -24.00 46.69 7.71
N LEU A 332 -23.38 46.60 8.90
CA LEU A 332 -23.39 47.69 9.88
C LEU A 332 -22.69 48.97 9.35
N GLY A 333 -21.67 48.82 8.52
CA GLY A 333 -21.00 49.93 7.83
C GLY A 333 -21.89 50.59 6.76
N GLU A 334 -22.73 49.82 6.08
CA GLU A 334 -23.70 50.30 5.10
C GLU A 334 -24.85 51.08 5.76
N TYR A 335 -25.26 50.69 6.97
CA TYR A 335 -26.20 51.45 7.80
C TYR A 335 -25.58 52.67 8.51
N ALA A 336 -24.25 52.81 8.51
CA ALA A 336 -23.53 53.90 9.19
C ALA A 336 -23.18 55.10 8.28
N LYS A 337 -23.67 55.16 7.04
CA LYS A 337 -23.64 56.38 6.19
C LYS A 337 -24.97 57.14 6.36
N PRO A 338 -24.96 58.48 6.52
CA PRO A 338 -25.62 59.13 7.65
C PRO A 338 -27.14 59.27 7.50
N ALA A 339 -27.85 58.81 8.54
CA ALA A 339 -29.04 59.47 9.02
C ALA A 339 -28.63 60.60 9.99
N ALA A 340 -28.36 61.78 9.44
CA ALA A 340 -28.69 63.04 10.10
C ALA A 340 -30.06 63.44 9.52
N SER A 341 -31.13 63.75 10.25
CA SER A 341 -31.24 64.39 11.57
C SER A 341 -32.68 64.28 12.13
N SER A 342 -32.82 64.10 13.44
CA SER A 342 -33.78 64.79 14.34
C SER A 342 -33.46 64.32 15.77
N GLU A 343 -33.12 65.11 16.78
CA GLU A 343 -33.05 66.55 17.06
C GLU A 343 -32.04 66.69 18.25
N PRO A 344 -31.41 67.86 18.51
CA PRO A 344 -32.16 68.97 19.10
C PRO A 344 -31.91 70.32 18.41
N ALA A 345 -33.03 71.01 18.18
CA ALA A 345 -33.20 72.46 18.04
C ALA A 345 -32.50 73.21 16.87
N GLU A 346 -33.38 73.84 16.08
CA GLU A 346 -33.26 75.17 15.47
C GLU A 346 -32.41 75.43 14.20
N VAL A 347 -33.14 75.38 13.06
CA VAL A 347 -33.36 76.39 11.98
C VAL A 347 -32.34 76.62 10.82
N ALA A 348 -32.93 76.51 9.60
CA ALA A 348 -32.59 77.01 8.23
C ALA A 348 -31.50 76.28 7.43
N ALA A 349 -31.79 75.46 6.40
CA ALA A 349 -32.47 75.68 5.09
C ALA A 349 -31.55 76.22 3.98
N GLU A 350 -31.02 75.30 3.16
CA GLU A 350 -30.93 75.30 1.67
C GLU A 350 -29.77 74.41 1.18
N ALA A 351 -30.09 73.19 0.72
CA ALA A 351 -29.42 72.48 -0.39
C ALA A 351 -30.01 71.06 -0.52
N GLN A 352 -30.60 70.77 -1.67
CA GLN A 352 -31.07 69.44 -2.06
C GLN A 352 -29.87 68.49 -2.28
N PRO A 353 -29.90 67.23 -1.81
CA PRO A 353 -29.11 66.15 -2.37
C PRO A 353 -29.99 65.22 -3.20
N ALA A 354 -29.53 64.95 -4.42
CA ALA A 354 -30.16 64.07 -5.39
C ALA A 354 -30.39 62.67 -4.81
N ALA A 355 -31.61 62.17 -5.00
CA ALA A 355 -31.97 60.79 -4.74
C ALA A 355 -31.03 59.87 -5.54
N ALA A 356 -30.41 58.90 -4.87
CA ALA A 356 -29.82 57.76 -5.56
C ALA A 356 -30.96 57.06 -6.29
N ASP A 357 -30.84 56.98 -7.61
CA ASP A 357 -31.87 56.45 -8.48
C ASP A 357 -32.18 55.01 -8.05
N PRO A 358 -33.45 54.63 -7.78
CA PRO A 358 -33.80 53.23 -7.51
C PRO A 358 -33.31 52.29 -8.63
N GLU A 359 -33.08 52.83 -9.83
CA GLU A 359 -32.44 52.16 -10.96
C GLU A 359 -30.98 51.74 -10.69
N GLU A 360 -30.20 52.49 -9.90
CA GLU A 360 -28.81 52.13 -9.56
C GLU A 360 -28.76 50.98 -8.55
N VAL A 361 -29.70 50.95 -7.59
CA VAL A 361 -29.84 49.85 -6.63
C VAL A 361 -30.32 48.58 -7.32
N GLU A 362 -31.26 48.69 -8.27
CA GLU A 362 -31.63 47.55 -9.11
C GLU A 362 -30.49 47.12 -10.04
N ALA A 363 -29.68 48.06 -10.56
CA ALA A 363 -28.50 47.73 -11.36
C ALA A 363 -27.43 46.98 -10.55
N LEU A 364 -27.18 47.38 -9.30
CA LEU A 364 -26.25 46.67 -8.42
C LEU A 364 -26.76 45.28 -8.03
N LYS A 365 -28.07 45.13 -7.76
CA LYS A 365 -28.67 43.80 -7.53
C LYS A 365 -28.58 42.93 -8.78
N ALA A 366 -28.83 43.48 -9.96
CA ALA A 366 -28.68 42.77 -11.23
C ALA A 366 -27.22 42.38 -11.48
N GLN A 367 -26.26 43.24 -11.11
CA GLN A 367 -24.83 42.94 -11.20
C GLN A 367 -24.44 41.78 -10.26
N LEU A 368 -24.92 41.78 -9.02
CA LEU A 368 -24.64 40.73 -8.04
C LEU A 368 -25.25 39.39 -8.44
N VAL A 369 -26.46 39.40 -9.00
CA VAL A 369 -27.08 38.21 -9.61
C VAL A 369 -26.27 37.74 -10.84
N SER A 370 -25.73 38.66 -11.64
CA SER A 370 -24.87 38.32 -12.78
C SER A 370 -23.55 37.71 -12.32
N GLU A 371 -22.92 38.27 -11.30
CA GLU A 371 -21.65 37.78 -10.75
C GLU A 371 -21.82 36.42 -10.08
N THR A 372 -22.86 36.22 -9.29
CA THR A 372 -23.17 34.90 -8.70
C THR A 372 -23.47 33.85 -9.77
N ALA A 373 -24.16 34.21 -10.86
CA ALA A 373 -24.37 33.31 -11.99
C ALA A 373 -23.04 32.96 -12.71
N LYS A 374 -22.12 33.92 -12.88
CA LYS A 374 -20.78 33.66 -13.42
C LYS A 374 -19.95 32.76 -12.52
N HIS A 375 -19.98 32.96 -11.21
CA HIS A 375 -19.28 32.10 -10.25
C HIS A 375 -19.85 30.68 -10.24
N ALA A 376 -21.17 30.54 -10.28
CA ALA A 376 -21.82 29.23 -10.39
C ALA A 376 -21.37 28.50 -11.68
N ALA A 377 -21.31 29.21 -12.82
CA ALA A 377 -20.83 28.66 -14.08
C ALA A 377 -19.33 28.28 -14.02
N ALA A 378 -18.49 29.11 -13.40
CA ALA A 378 -17.08 28.80 -13.21
C ALA A 378 -16.86 27.56 -12.33
N ILE A 379 -17.69 27.37 -11.28
CA ILE A 379 -17.64 26.18 -10.43
C ILE A 379 -18.08 24.94 -11.21
N THR A 380 -19.09 25.02 -12.07
CA THR A 380 -19.48 23.89 -12.92
C THR A 380 -18.39 23.52 -13.91
N ASP A 381 -17.76 24.51 -14.56
CA ASP A 381 -16.64 24.28 -15.48
C ASP A 381 -15.42 23.67 -14.78
N ALA A 382 -15.11 24.13 -13.56
CA ALA A 382 -14.04 23.56 -12.74
C ALA A 382 -14.31 22.08 -12.40
N ARG A 383 -15.55 21.74 -12.02
CA ARG A 383 -15.96 20.35 -11.75
C ARG A 383 -15.87 19.47 -12.99
N GLU A 384 -16.26 19.98 -14.16
CA GLU A 384 -16.10 19.26 -15.42
C GLU A 384 -14.63 19.02 -15.76
N ASN A 385 -13.76 20.01 -15.58
CA ASN A 385 -12.32 19.84 -15.80
C ASN A 385 -11.72 18.81 -14.85
N ILE A 386 -12.05 18.85 -13.55
CA ILE A 386 -11.60 17.85 -12.57
C ILE A 386 -12.04 16.44 -13.02
N LYS A 387 -13.28 16.30 -13.51
CA LYS A 387 -13.77 15.02 -14.04
C LYS A 387 -12.99 14.56 -15.27
N ARG A 388 -12.67 15.46 -16.21
CA ARG A 388 -11.84 15.14 -17.38
C ARG A 388 -10.42 14.72 -16.98
N TRP A 389 -9.82 15.39 -16.00
CA TRP A 389 -8.51 15.04 -15.47
C TRP A 389 -8.51 13.69 -14.76
N SER A 390 -9.56 13.37 -13.99
CA SER A 390 -9.67 12.07 -13.33
C SER A 390 -9.90 10.94 -14.32
N GLU A 391 -10.74 11.14 -15.34
CA GLU A 391 -10.92 10.21 -16.45
C GLU A 391 -9.61 9.98 -17.23
N TYR A 392 -8.87 11.05 -17.53
CA TYR A 392 -7.56 10.96 -18.18
C TYR A 392 -6.53 10.22 -17.33
N ALA A 393 -6.42 10.54 -16.04
CA ALA A 393 -5.52 9.87 -15.11
C ALA A 393 -5.86 8.37 -14.97
N ASN A 394 -7.14 8.02 -14.89
CA ASN A 394 -7.59 6.63 -14.87
C ASN A 394 -7.27 5.91 -16.20
N GLY A 395 -7.44 6.59 -17.33
CA GLY A 395 -7.03 6.09 -18.64
C GLY A 395 -5.53 5.80 -18.71
N LEU A 396 -4.68 6.72 -18.21
CA LEU A 396 -3.23 6.51 -18.11
C LEU A 396 -2.87 5.33 -17.19
N LYS A 397 -3.52 5.21 -16.02
CA LYS A 397 -3.32 4.06 -15.12
C LYS A 397 -3.66 2.74 -15.82
N GLN A 398 -4.76 2.69 -16.57
CA GLN A 398 -5.15 1.50 -17.33
C GLN A 398 -4.14 1.19 -18.45
N GLN A 399 -3.67 2.21 -19.17
CA GLN A 399 -2.63 2.05 -20.19
C GLN A 399 -1.32 1.52 -19.60
N LEU A 400 -0.91 2.03 -18.44
CA LEU A 400 0.29 1.58 -17.74
C LEU A 400 0.14 0.14 -17.24
N ALA A 401 -1.02 -0.23 -16.69
CA ALA A 401 -1.32 -1.60 -16.31
C ALA A 401 -1.25 -2.56 -17.52
N GLN A 402 -1.85 -2.18 -18.65
CA GLN A 402 -1.77 -2.96 -19.89
C GLN A 402 -0.34 -3.06 -20.45
N ALA A 403 0.44 -1.98 -20.37
CA ALA A 403 1.84 -1.99 -20.79
C ALA A 403 2.69 -2.90 -19.90
N ASN A 404 2.48 -2.86 -18.58
CA ASN A 404 3.14 -3.75 -17.62
C ASN A 404 2.75 -5.22 -17.86
N GLU A 405 1.48 -5.51 -18.09
CA GLU A 405 1.02 -6.87 -18.41
C GLU A 405 1.69 -7.38 -19.70
N LYS A 406 1.73 -6.57 -20.77
CA LYS A 406 2.45 -6.93 -22.00
C LYS A 406 3.95 -7.14 -21.77
N ALA A 407 4.58 -6.32 -20.93
CA ALA A 407 5.99 -6.47 -20.59
C ALA A 407 6.25 -7.78 -19.83
N ILE A 408 5.40 -8.12 -18.85
CA ILE A 408 5.49 -9.37 -18.09
C ILE A 408 5.33 -10.58 -19.01
N VAL A 409 4.33 -10.57 -19.90
CA VAL A 409 4.12 -11.64 -20.89
C VAL A 409 5.33 -11.77 -21.82
N GLY A 410 5.89 -10.65 -22.28
CA GLY A 410 7.11 -10.63 -23.09
C GLY A 410 8.31 -11.25 -22.36
N LEU A 411 8.53 -10.86 -21.09
CA LEU A 411 9.60 -11.42 -20.25
C LEU A 411 9.40 -12.92 -20.03
N ALA A 412 8.19 -13.37 -19.66
CA ALA A 412 7.88 -14.78 -19.47
C ALA A 412 8.11 -15.61 -20.73
N ARG A 413 7.70 -15.08 -21.90
CA ARG A 413 7.95 -15.73 -23.20
C ARG A 413 9.44 -15.83 -23.50
N SER A 414 10.20 -14.73 -23.33
CA SER A 414 11.64 -14.73 -23.55
C SER A 414 12.39 -15.70 -22.62
N ALA A 415 11.98 -15.80 -21.36
CA ALA A 415 12.52 -16.76 -20.40
C ALA A 415 12.19 -18.21 -20.81
N GLY A 416 10.97 -18.45 -21.31
CA GLY A 416 10.56 -19.74 -21.88
C GLY A 416 11.41 -20.14 -23.09
N GLU A 417 11.58 -19.23 -24.05
CA GLU A 417 12.41 -19.43 -25.25
C GLU A 417 13.90 -19.65 -24.88
N ALA A 418 14.43 -18.92 -23.89
CA ALA A 418 15.77 -19.13 -23.35
C ALA A 418 15.92 -20.48 -22.64
N SER A 419 14.86 -20.99 -22.00
CA SER A 419 14.87 -22.32 -21.38
C SER A 419 14.84 -23.44 -22.43
N LEU A 420 14.02 -23.28 -23.48
CA LEU A 420 13.91 -24.22 -24.58
C LEU A 420 15.20 -24.27 -25.40
N SER A 421 15.79 -23.13 -25.73
CA SER A 421 17.08 -23.07 -26.43
C SER A 421 18.21 -23.71 -25.63
N ARG A 422 18.26 -23.51 -24.30
CA ARG A 422 19.22 -24.22 -23.44
C ARG A 422 19.03 -25.73 -23.44
N ARG A 423 17.78 -26.21 -23.39
CA ARG A 423 17.49 -27.66 -23.51
C ARG A 423 17.87 -28.20 -24.88
N LEU A 424 17.50 -27.52 -25.95
CA LEU A 424 17.87 -27.91 -27.32
C LEU A 424 19.39 -27.93 -27.52
N ALA A 425 20.12 -26.96 -26.95
CA ALA A 425 21.57 -26.94 -26.98
C ALA A 425 22.17 -28.12 -26.18
N ALA A 426 21.61 -28.46 -25.02
CA ALA A 426 22.04 -29.61 -24.24
C ALA A 426 21.82 -30.94 -25.00
N GLU A 427 20.64 -31.12 -25.60
CA GLU A 427 20.31 -32.28 -26.44
C GLU A 427 21.21 -32.35 -27.69
N LEU A 428 21.43 -31.22 -28.38
CA LEU A 428 22.37 -31.14 -29.50
C LEU A 428 23.80 -31.50 -29.08
N GLY A 429 24.24 -31.07 -27.89
CA GLY A 429 25.54 -31.43 -27.34
C GLY A 429 25.68 -32.92 -27.03
N GLN A 430 24.59 -33.59 -26.66
CA GLN A 430 24.57 -35.05 -26.46
C GLN A 430 24.66 -35.82 -27.79
N VAL A 431 24.01 -35.33 -28.85
CA VAL A 431 23.95 -36.03 -30.16
C VAL A 431 25.15 -35.70 -31.04
N VAL A 432 25.58 -34.43 -31.10
CA VAL A 432 26.70 -33.93 -31.93
C VAL A 432 27.51 -32.87 -31.15
N PRO A 433 28.55 -33.28 -30.41
CA PRO A 433 29.31 -32.36 -29.54
C PRO A 433 30.04 -31.22 -30.27
N GLU A 434 30.44 -31.45 -31.53
CA GLU A 434 31.23 -30.51 -32.34
C GLU A 434 30.35 -29.54 -33.17
N HIS A 435 29.03 -29.48 -32.92
CA HIS A 435 28.11 -28.70 -33.75
C HIS A 435 28.38 -27.18 -33.68
N GLU A 436 28.38 -26.49 -34.82
CA GLU A 436 28.74 -25.06 -34.91
C GLU A 436 27.83 -24.12 -34.11
N LEU A 437 26.57 -24.51 -33.88
CA LEU A 437 25.60 -23.77 -33.05
C LEU A 437 25.88 -23.83 -31.53
N LEU A 438 26.78 -24.71 -31.09
CA LEU A 438 27.23 -24.78 -29.70
C LEU A 438 28.41 -23.83 -29.44
N ARG A 439 29.04 -23.30 -30.50
CA ARG A 439 30.14 -22.34 -30.36
C ARG A 439 29.59 -21.03 -29.80
N LYS A 440 30.27 -20.50 -28.78
CA LYS A 440 29.86 -19.27 -28.10
C LYS A 440 29.79 -18.06 -29.04
N GLU A 441 30.68 -18.00 -30.02
CA GLU A 441 30.73 -16.92 -31.03
C GLU A 441 29.52 -16.90 -31.95
N SER A 442 29.08 -18.08 -32.44
CA SER A 442 27.88 -18.18 -33.30
C SER A 442 26.60 -17.88 -32.53
N GLN A 443 26.50 -18.33 -31.27
CA GLN A 443 25.39 -17.97 -30.38
C GLN A 443 25.33 -16.46 -30.13
N GLN A 444 26.47 -15.81 -29.86
CA GLN A 444 26.52 -14.36 -29.68
C GLN A 444 26.14 -13.59 -30.95
N GLN A 445 26.57 -14.06 -32.13
CA GLN A 445 26.23 -13.44 -33.40
C GLN A 445 24.72 -13.49 -33.67
N VAL A 446 24.09 -14.67 -33.45
CA VAL A 446 22.64 -14.84 -33.61
C VAL A 446 21.85 -13.98 -32.62
N VAL A 447 22.30 -13.88 -31.36
CA VAL A 447 21.66 -13.02 -30.36
C VAL A 447 21.73 -11.55 -30.77
N VAL A 448 22.90 -11.07 -31.21
CA VAL A 448 23.09 -9.68 -31.66
C VAL A 448 22.20 -9.37 -32.86
N GLU A 449 22.14 -10.27 -33.86
CA GLU A 449 21.31 -10.12 -35.05
C GLU A 449 19.81 -10.12 -34.72
N ALA A 450 19.37 -10.98 -33.80
CA ALA A 450 17.99 -11.00 -33.33
C ALA A 450 17.61 -9.73 -32.56
N VAL A 451 18.50 -9.24 -31.68
CA VAL A 451 18.31 -8.00 -30.94
C VAL A 451 18.26 -6.80 -31.87
N SER A 452 19.16 -6.71 -32.86
CA SER A 452 19.13 -5.63 -33.86
C SER A 452 17.87 -5.67 -34.71
N ALA A 453 17.45 -6.85 -35.20
CA ALA A 453 16.23 -6.98 -36.00
C ALA A 453 14.96 -6.61 -35.20
N HIS A 454 14.91 -6.97 -33.91
CA HIS A 454 13.79 -6.61 -33.04
C HIS A 454 13.73 -5.11 -32.76
N LEU A 455 14.89 -4.49 -32.50
CA LEU A 455 14.98 -3.04 -32.26
C LEU A 455 14.66 -2.25 -33.54
N GLU A 456 15.09 -2.72 -34.71
CA GLU A 456 14.77 -2.08 -35.99
C GLU A 456 13.26 -2.12 -36.30
N GLN A 457 12.58 -3.24 -36.00
CA GLN A 457 11.12 -3.32 -36.09
C GLN A 457 10.40 -2.31 -35.18
N GLN A 458 11.04 -1.90 -34.08
CA GLN A 458 10.53 -0.88 -33.16
C GLN A 458 11.01 0.54 -33.51
N GLY A 459 11.76 0.72 -34.61
CA GLY A 459 12.30 2.01 -35.03
C GLY A 459 13.56 2.45 -34.27
N TYR A 460 14.33 1.50 -33.75
CA TYR A 460 15.61 1.75 -33.08
C TYR A 460 16.75 1.01 -33.80
N ALA A 461 17.94 1.62 -33.88
CA ALA A 461 19.15 0.99 -34.38
C ALA A 461 20.02 0.53 -33.20
N TYR A 462 20.55 -0.70 -33.27
CA TYR A 462 21.45 -1.28 -32.26
C TYR A 462 22.88 -1.32 -32.79
N ASP A 463 23.82 -0.66 -32.12
CA ASP A 463 25.25 -0.80 -32.43
C ASP A 463 25.85 -1.94 -31.61
N ALA A 464 26.13 -3.06 -32.27
CA ALA A 464 26.70 -4.26 -31.67
C ALA A 464 28.08 -4.05 -31.01
N LYS A 465 28.84 -3.01 -31.41
CA LYS A 465 30.18 -2.74 -30.84
C LYS A 465 30.12 -1.91 -29.57
N THR A 466 29.12 -1.05 -29.43
CA THR A 466 29.00 -0.12 -28.29
C THR A 466 27.84 -0.45 -27.36
N GLY A 467 26.93 -1.34 -27.77
CA GLY A 467 25.71 -1.68 -27.05
C GLY A 467 24.68 -0.55 -27.00
N MET A 468 24.89 0.56 -27.73
CA MET A 468 23.98 1.70 -27.73
C MET A 468 22.78 1.47 -28.64
N VAL A 469 21.60 1.88 -28.15
CA VAL A 469 20.33 1.87 -28.89
C VAL A 469 19.99 3.31 -29.27
N THR A 470 19.88 3.58 -30.57
CA THR A 470 19.59 4.93 -31.09
C THR A 470 18.23 4.94 -31.78
N LYS A 471 17.36 5.88 -31.46
CA LYS A 471 16.07 6.00 -32.14
C LYS A 471 16.27 6.43 -33.59
N LEU A 472 15.73 5.69 -34.55
CA LEU A 472 15.72 6.08 -35.95
C LEU A 472 14.75 7.26 -36.09
N SER A 473 15.29 8.47 -36.26
CA SER A 473 14.47 9.65 -36.57
C SER A 473 13.75 9.40 -37.90
N THR A 474 12.42 9.27 -37.85
CA THR A 474 11.52 9.16 -39.01
C THR A 474 11.44 10.48 -39.77
N GLU A 475 12.56 10.97 -40.28
CA GLU A 475 12.62 12.17 -41.14
C GLU A 475 13.07 11.86 -42.56
N ASN A 476 13.28 10.59 -42.91
CA ASN A 476 13.64 10.15 -44.27
C ASN A 476 12.88 8.87 -44.68
N ALA A 477 11.55 8.94 -44.74
CA ALA A 477 10.79 8.03 -45.59
C ALA A 477 10.43 8.80 -46.88
N PRO A 478 10.87 8.38 -48.08
CA PRO A 478 10.39 8.98 -49.32
C PRO A 478 8.90 8.65 -49.50
N ALA A 479 8.17 9.65 -50.00
CA ALA A 479 6.71 9.67 -50.19
C ALA A 479 6.16 8.57 -51.10
#